data_AF-A0A453PWR2-F1
#
_entry.id   AF-A0A453PWR2-F1
#
_cell.length_a   1.000
_cell.length_b   1.000
_cell.length_c   1.000
_cell.angle_alpha   90.00
_cell.angle_beta   90.00
_cell.angle_gamma   90.00
#
_symmetry.space_group_name_H-M   'P 1'
#
loop_
_entity.id
_entity.type
_entity.pdbx_description
1 polymer ?
#
loop_
_entity_poly.entity_id
_entity_poly.type
_entity_poly.pdbx_seq_one_letter_code
_entity_poly.pdbx_strand_id
1 'polypeptide(L)'
;ISTMKENTYVSVTILLACLILALGGKEVKCIRRDKNTSGAPLNQKVNTTIVVDRGDVYDCIDVNLQPAFSHPLLKHHKIQEQFQYCATTEGSTS
;
A
#
# COMPACT_ATOMS: atom_id res chain seq x y z
N ILE A 1 -33.07 -38.16 -16.84
CA ILE A 1 -32.58 -37.09 -15.95
C ILE A 1 -31.42 -37.69 -15.17
N SER A 2 -30.19 -37.48 -15.62
CA SER A 2 -29.01 -38.06 -14.99
C SER A 2 -28.79 -37.39 -13.64
N THR A 3 -28.93 -38.16 -12.57
CA THR A 3 -28.62 -37.71 -11.21
C THR A 3 -27.11 -37.55 -11.11
N MET A 4 -26.64 -36.31 -11.12
CA MET A 4 -25.25 -36.00 -10.77
C MET A 4 -25.04 -36.49 -9.34
N LYS A 5 -24.24 -37.54 -9.18
CA LYS A 5 -23.81 -38.02 -7.87
C LYS A 5 -22.91 -36.93 -7.29
N GLU A 6 -23.47 -36.11 -6.42
CA GLU A 6 -22.74 -35.03 -5.77
C GLU A 6 -21.59 -35.66 -4.98
N ASN A 7 -20.35 -35.40 -5.42
CA ASN A 7 -19.18 -35.83 -4.66
C ASN A 7 -19.17 -35.00 -3.37
N THR A 8 -19.66 -35.59 -2.29
CA THR A 8 -19.70 -34.99 -0.95
C THR A 8 -18.37 -34.36 -0.56
N TYR A 9 -17.26 -34.97 -0.99
CA TYR A 9 -15.91 -34.42 -0.82
C TYR A 9 -15.73 -33.05 -1.49
N VAL A 10 -16.22 -32.88 -2.72
CA VAL A 10 -16.13 -31.61 -3.46
C VAL A 10 -16.98 -30.55 -2.76
N SER A 11 -18.18 -30.92 -2.32
CA SER A 11 -19.08 -30.04 -1.57
C SER A 11 -18.45 -29.56 -0.25
N VAL A 12 -17.88 -30.49 0.54
CA VAL A 12 -17.16 -30.19 1.79
C VAL A 12 -15.92 -29.31 1.54
N THR A 13 -15.16 -29.58 0.48
CA THR A 13 -13.96 -28.80 0.14
C THR A 13 -14.32 -27.35 -0.21
N ILE A 14 -15.39 -27.15 -0.99
CA ILE A 14 -15.87 -25.82 -1.36
C ILE A 14 -16.35 -25.05 -0.13
N LEU A 15 -17.12 -25.70 0.76
CA LEU A 15 -17.60 -25.07 2.00
C LEU A 15 -16.46 -24.63 2.90
N LEU A 16 -15.41 -25.47 3.06
CA LEU A 16 -14.25 -25.13 3.87
C LEU A 16 -13.48 -23.93 3.31
N ALA A 17 -13.29 -23.88 1.98
CA ALA A 17 -12.64 -22.74 1.33
C ALA A 17 -13.44 -21.44 1.54
N CYS A 18 -14.77 -21.49 1.39
CA CYS A 18 -15.64 -20.33 1.64
C CYS A 18 -15.54 -19.83 3.09
N LEU A 19 -15.45 -20.72 4.07
CA LEU A 19 -15.29 -20.34 5.47
C LEU A 19 -13.94 -19.63 5.72
N ILE A 20 -12.85 -20.11 5.11
CA ILE A 20 -11.53 -19.48 5.22
C ILE A 20 -11.54 -18.07 4.62
N LEU A 21 -12.20 -17.87 3.48
CA LEU A 21 -12.34 -16.56 2.83
C LEU A 21 -13.23 -15.61 3.64
N ALA A 22 -14.30 -16.11 4.27
CA ALA A 22 -15.23 -15.32 5.07
C ALA A 22 -14.63 -14.81 6.39
N LEU A 23 -13.64 -15.52 6.95
CA LEU A 23 -12.98 -15.14 8.20
C LEU A 23 -11.96 -13.99 8.07
N GLY A 24 -11.88 -13.32 6.90
CA GLY A 24 -11.32 -11.98 6.72
C GLY A 24 -9.96 -11.71 7.39
N GLY A 25 -8.88 -11.69 6.60
CA GLY A 25 -7.51 -11.45 7.07
C GLY A 25 -7.36 -10.32 8.08
N LYS A 26 -6.53 -10.61 9.09
CA LYS A 26 -6.15 -9.81 10.27
C LYS A 26 -5.97 -8.32 9.97
N GLU A 27 -6.58 -7.48 10.82
CA GLU A 27 -6.54 -6.02 10.73
C GLU A 27 -5.13 -5.46 10.52
N VAL A 28 -5.00 -4.55 9.55
CA VAL A 28 -3.78 -3.78 9.27
C VAL A 28 -3.56 -2.80 10.42
N LYS A 29 -2.65 -3.16 11.33
CA LYS A 29 -2.26 -2.29 12.44
C LYS A 29 -1.22 -1.28 11.96
N CYS A 30 -1.63 -0.04 11.74
CA CYS A 30 -0.73 1.08 11.53
C CYS A 30 0.11 1.30 12.81
N ILE A 31 1.39 0.94 12.79
CA ILE A 31 2.31 1.28 13.88
C ILE A 31 2.92 2.65 13.60
N ARG A 32 2.52 3.67 14.37
CA ARG A 32 3.27 4.93 14.43
C ARG A 32 4.59 4.64 15.14
N ARG A 33 5.72 4.65 14.42
CA ARG A 33 7.05 4.59 15.06
C ARG A 33 7.28 5.92 15.78
N ASP A 34 7.33 5.88 17.10
CA ASP A 34 7.86 6.98 17.90
C ASP A 34 9.36 7.13 17.62
N LYS A 35 9.75 8.37 17.30
CA LYS A 35 11.07 8.73 16.81
C LYS A 35 12.06 8.76 17.98
N ASN A 36 12.82 7.69 18.18
CA ASN A 36 14.09 7.77 18.90
C ASN A 36 15.17 6.88 18.26
N THR A 37 16.40 7.39 18.29
CA THR A 37 17.66 6.76 17.84
C THR A 37 18.17 7.18 16.45
N SER A 38 18.79 8.36 16.48
CA SER A 38 20.10 8.71 15.89
C SER A 38 20.71 7.79 14.82
N GLY A 39 20.71 8.25 13.58
CA GLY A 39 21.57 7.77 12.50
C GLY A 39 21.59 8.78 11.35
N ALA A 40 22.70 9.54 11.25
CA ALA A 40 23.06 10.53 10.23
C ALA A 40 22.12 11.76 10.02
N PRO A 41 22.63 13.00 10.08
CA PRO A 41 21.84 14.19 9.80
C PRO A 41 21.69 14.36 8.28
N LEU A 42 20.72 13.69 7.68
CA LEU A 42 20.07 14.28 6.51
C LEU A 42 19.27 15.45 7.09
N ASN A 43 19.73 16.68 6.83
CA ASN A 43 19.13 17.96 7.28
C ASN A 43 17.70 18.20 6.73
N GLN A 44 16.99 17.14 6.37
CA GLN A 44 15.67 17.20 5.77
C GLN A 44 14.68 16.57 6.73
N LYS A 45 13.75 17.42 7.17
CA LYS A 45 12.64 17.04 8.04
C LYS A 45 11.78 16.01 7.30
N VAL A 46 12.05 14.73 7.53
CA VAL A 46 11.15 13.62 7.18
C VAL A 46 9.84 13.89 7.89
N ASN A 47 8.79 14.14 7.12
CA ASN A 47 7.47 14.51 7.65
C ASN A 47 6.69 13.25 8.00
N THR A 48 6.76 12.22 7.15
CA THR A 48 6.00 10.99 7.28
C THR A 48 6.81 9.81 6.75
N THR A 49 6.62 8.63 7.34
CA THR A 49 7.20 7.38 6.85
C THR A 49 6.05 6.46 6.45
N ILE A 50 6.12 5.91 5.24
CA ILE A 50 5.15 4.95 4.71
C ILE A 50 5.81 3.58 4.68
N VAL A 51 5.13 2.58 5.25
CA VAL A 51 5.53 1.17 5.14
C VAL A 51 4.52 0.48 4.25
N VAL A 52 4.98 -0.15 3.18
CA VAL A 52 4.13 -0.93 2.27
C VAL A 52 4.17 -2.42 2.60
N ASP A 53 3.21 -3.17 2.07
CA ASP A 53 2.93 -4.58 2.36
C ASP A 53 4.16 -5.50 2.26
N ARG A 54 5.07 -5.23 1.31
CA ARG A 54 6.31 -6.00 1.13
C ARG A 54 7.45 -5.61 2.08
N GLY A 55 7.18 -4.76 3.05
CA GLY A 55 8.17 -4.28 4.02
C GLY A 55 9.07 -3.15 3.51
N ASP A 56 8.83 -2.64 2.29
CA ASP A 56 9.54 -1.45 1.83
C ASP A 56 9.13 -0.24 2.69
N VAL A 57 10.12 0.57 3.05
CA VAL A 57 9.95 1.76 3.89
C VAL A 57 10.34 2.98 3.08
N TYR A 58 9.40 3.91 2.94
CA TYR A 58 9.60 5.18 2.24
C TYR A 58 9.56 6.32 3.25
N ASP A 59 10.67 7.04 3.37
CA ASP A 59 10.72 8.29 4.13
C ASP A 59 10.30 9.44 3.22
N CYS A 60 9.15 10.02 3.52
CA CYS A 60 8.53 11.08 2.75
C CYS A 60 8.86 12.46 3.33
N ILE A 61 9.09 13.40 2.42
CA ILE A 61 9.29 14.81 2.67
C ILE A 61 8.25 15.60 1.88
N ASP A 62 7.93 16.82 2.32
CA ASP A 62 7.05 17.71 1.56
C ASP A 62 7.59 17.90 0.13
N VAL A 63 6.69 17.82 -0.86
CA VAL A 63 7.09 17.87 -2.28
C VAL A 63 7.82 19.17 -2.61
N ASN A 64 7.41 20.30 -2.02
CA ASN A 64 8.05 21.60 -2.23
C ASN A 64 9.42 21.70 -1.58
N LEU A 65 9.71 20.80 -0.63
CA LEU A 65 10.97 20.76 0.10
C LEU A 65 11.94 19.72 -0.46
N GLN A 66 11.60 19.03 -1.56
CA GLN A 66 12.50 18.03 -2.16
C GLN A 66 13.82 18.67 -2.63
N PRO A 67 14.98 18.01 -2.42
CA PRO A 67 16.28 18.58 -2.78
C PRO A 67 16.40 18.87 -4.27
N ALA A 68 15.68 18.13 -5.12
CA ALA A 68 15.68 18.31 -6.57
C ALA A 68 15.34 19.74 -6.99
N PHE A 69 14.46 20.44 -6.25
CA PHE A 69 14.07 21.82 -6.56
C PHE A 69 15.16 22.87 -6.28
N SER A 70 16.23 22.50 -5.57
CA SER A 70 17.44 23.34 -5.48
C SER A 70 18.21 23.41 -6.80
N HIS A 71 17.92 22.51 -7.75
CA HIS A 71 18.57 22.53 -9.05
C HIS A 71 18.13 23.77 -9.87
N PRO A 72 19.06 24.55 -10.45
CA PRO A 72 18.74 25.80 -11.16
C PRO A 72 17.66 25.66 -12.24
N LEU A 73 17.63 24.50 -12.93
CA LEU A 73 16.63 24.20 -13.96
C LEU A 73 15.20 24.04 -13.43
N LEU A 74 15.03 23.72 -12.14
CA LEU A 74 13.74 23.45 -11.52
C LEU A 74 13.25 24.58 -10.61
N LYS A 75 14.03 25.67 -10.44
CA LYS A 75 13.72 26.80 -9.55
C LYS A 75 12.35 27.45 -9.79
N HIS A 76 11.86 27.42 -11.03
CA HIS A 76 10.57 28.01 -11.41
C HIS A 76 9.59 26.95 -11.93
N HIS A 77 9.89 25.67 -11.70
CA HIS A 77 8.99 24.60 -12.08
C HIS A 77 7.76 24.64 -11.17
N LYS A 78 6.57 24.80 -11.76
CA LYS A 78 5.31 24.70 -11.04
C LYS A 78 4.92 23.23 -10.90
N ILE A 79 4.90 22.76 -9.67
CA ILE A 79 4.42 21.42 -9.34
C ILE A 79 2.93 21.34 -9.68
N GLN A 80 2.51 20.24 -10.28
CA GLN A 80 1.10 19.97 -10.51
C GLN A 80 0.45 19.55 -9.19
N GLU A 81 -0.44 20.38 -8.66
CA GLU A 81 -1.17 20.11 -7.41
C GLU A 81 -2.06 18.86 -7.51
N GLN A 82 -2.48 18.52 -8.73
CA GLN A 82 -3.23 17.31 -9.03
C GLN A 82 -2.30 16.25 -9.59
N PHE A 83 -1.86 15.33 -8.73
CA PHE A 83 -1.21 14.11 -9.17
C PHE A 83 -2.27 13.18 -9.74
N GLN A 84 -2.10 12.75 -10.99
CA GLN A 84 -2.85 11.62 -11.52
C GLN A 84 -2.42 10.38 -10.74
N TYR A 85 -3.23 9.96 -9.77
CA TYR A 85 -3.00 8.68 -9.12
C TYR A 85 -3.20 7.59 -10.17
N CYS A 86 -2.15 6.84 -10.49
CA CYS A 86 -2.33 5.55 -11.14
C CYS A 86 -2.97 4.63 -10.10
N ALA A 87 -4.30 4.61 -10.07
CA ALA A 87 -5.00 3.52 -9.42
C ALA A 87 -4.67 2.26 -10.22
N THR A 88 -3.90 1.35 -9.64
CA THR A 88 -3.92 -0.04 -10.08
C THR A 88 -5.33 -0.54 -9.78
N THR A 89 -6.16 -0.58 -10.82
CA THR A 89 -7.45 -1.25 -10.80
C THR A 89 -7.20 -2.75 -10.68
N GLU A 90 -6.99 -3.21 -9.46
CA GLU A 90 -7.25 -4.61 -9.14
C GLU A 90 -8.76 -4.73 -8.94
N GLY A 91 -9.46 -5.09 -10.02
CA GLY A 91 -10.86 -5.55 -9.97
C GLY A 91 -11.93 -4.54 -10.39
N SER A 92 -11.96 -4.16 -11.66
CA SER A 92 -13.22 -3.77 -12.31
C SER A 92 -13.88 -5.04 -12.87
N THR A 93 -14.71 -5.70 -12.06
CA THR A 93 -15.69 -6.67 -12.57
C THR A 93 -16.79 -5.90 -13.30
N SER A 94 -16.80 -6.04 -14.63
CA SER A 94 -17.97 -5.79 -15.47
C SER A 94 -19.05 -6.84 -15.25
#